data_AF-A0A6A6BYU6-F1
#
_entry.id   AF-A0A6A6BYU6-F1
#
_cell.length_a   1.000
_cell.length_b   1.000
_cell.length_c   1.000
_cell.angle_alpha   90.00
_cell.angle_beta   90.00
_cell.angle_gamma   90.00
#
_symmetry.space_group_name_H-M   'P 1'
#
loop_
_entity.id
_entity.type
_entity.pdbx_description
1 polymer ?
#
loop_
_entity_poly.entity_id
_entity_poly.type
_entity_poly.pdbx_seq_one_letter_code
_entity_poly.pdbx_strand_id
1 'polypeptide(L)'
;MSIENKQIKVSQVVTSAVCCTTNLTLEAVNDFLAQVWREEENDTPPTHTLTLIHDLETYFWGTTKELQGEDPETVLQSPFTGLDYSEIRKLLMQMKEASASKLKTDWFLVLDGRSVETNSAVIVNVEPHGTHTLRSSVRSLRVDYPTSSRYLAAASIAHPSINELKEVVDGNPDKFKGILRDD
;
A
#
# COMPACT_ATOMS: atom_id res chain seq x y z
N MET A 1 0.61 -19.46 17.32
CA MET A 1 0.43 -18.15 17.98
C MET A 1 -0.18 -17.17 16.99
N SER A 2 -0.61 -16.00 17.44
CA SER A 2 -1.10 -14.90 16.60
C SER A 2 0.05 -14.14 15.95
N ILE A 3 -0.12 -13.80 14.67
CA ILE A 3 0.69 -12.78 13.98
C ILE A 3 0.03 -11.43 14.28
N GLU A 4 0.80 -10.42 14.63
CA GLU A 4 0.27 -9.12 15.07
C GLU A 4 0.94 -7.95 14.32
N ASN A 5 0.14 -6.95 13.95
CA ASN A 5 0.67 -5.69 13.45
C ASN A 5 1.21 -4.85 14.62
N LYS A 6 2.51 -4.53 14.62
CA LYS A 6 3.02 -3.44 15.45
C LYS A 6 2.69 -2.12 14.78
N GLN A 7 1.62 -1.49 15.25
CA GLN A 7 1.13 -0.24 14.68
C GLN A 7 1.70 0.99 15.38
N ILE A 8 1.85 2.08 14.64
CA ILE A 8 2.15 3.41 15.20
C ILE A 8 0.90 4.26 15.22
N LYS A 9 0.70 4.98 16.35
CA LYS A 9 -0.47 5.83 16.54
C LYS A 9 -0.24 7.14 15.82
N VAL A 10 -0.52 7.15 14.54
CA VAL A 10 -0.62 8.39 13.78
C VAL A 10 -1.99 9.01 14.05
N SER A 11 -2.00 10.21 14.62
CA SER A 11 -3.22 10.95 14.93
C SER A 11 -4.02 11.21 13.65
N GLN A 12 -5.17 10.56 13.53
CA GLN A 12 -6.23 10.83 12.53
C GLN A 12 -5.87 10.69 11.03
N VAL A 13 -4.80 9.97 10.67
CA VAL A 13 -4.45 9.78 9.25
C VAL A 13 -5.29 8.65 8.64
N VAL A 14 -5.94 8.92 7.51
CA VAL A 14 -6.54 7.87 6.68
C VAL A 14 -5.40 7.09 6.05
N THR A 15 -5.32 5.80 6.34
CA THR A 15 -4.24 4.92 5.86
C THR A 15 -4.62 4.23 4.56
N SER A 16 -3.63 3.77 3.81
CA SER A 16 -3.82 2.96 2.60
C SER A 16 -3.51 1.50 2.91
N ALA A 17 -4.32 0.59 2.37
CA ALA A 17 -4.14 -0.84 2.60
C ALA A 17 -2.93 -1.40 1.85
N VAL A 18 -2.24 -2.34 2.47
CA VAL A 18 -1.30 -3.25 1.83
C VAL A 18 -1.88 -4.66 1.91
N CYS A 19 -2.00 -5.32 0.76
CA CYS A 19 -2.63 -6.63 0.60
C CYS A 19 -1.64 -7.62 -0.02
N CYS A 20 -1.41 -8.76 0.63
CA CYS A 20 -0.61 -9.84 0.03
C CYS A 20 -1.51 -10.73 -0.83
N THR A 21 -1.25 -10.88 -2.12
CA THR A 21 -2.04 -11.78 -3.01
C THR A 21 -1.42 -13.16 -3.17
N THR A 22 -0.29 -13.36 -2.50
CA THR A 22 0.43 -14.63 -2.41
C THR A 22 0.83 -14.87 -0.95
N ASN A 23 1.21 -16.11 -0.66
CA ASN A 23 1.81 -16.48 0.60
C ASN A 23 3.24 -15.95 0.66
N LEU A 24 3.51 -15.06 1.63
CA LEU A 24 4.83 -14.47 1.88
C LEU A 24 5.27 -14.80 3.30
N THR A 25 6.57 -14.95 3.53
CA THR A 25 7.12 -15.08 4.88
C THR A 25 7.01 -13.76 5.64
N LEU A 26 7.01 -13.82 6.98
CA LEU A 26 7.07 -12.62 7.81
C LEU A 26 8.32 -11.80 7.50
N GLU A 27 9.45 -12.45 7.26
CA GLU A 27 10.69 -11.78 6.85
C GLU A 27 10.49 -10.96 5.56
N ALA A 28 9.92 -11.56 4.51
CA ALA A 28 9.71 -10.88 3.24
C ALA A 28 8.77 -9.65 3.36
N VAL A 29 7.71 -9.78 4.16
CA VAL A 29 6.79 -8.67 4.42
C VAL A 29 7.46 -7.58 5.26
N ASN A 30 8.24 -7.96 6.27
CA ASN A 30 8.96 -7.01 7.11
C ASN A 30 10.09 -6.30 6.38
N ASP A 31 10.74 -6.96 5.42
CA ASP A 31 11.72 -6.32 4.54
C ASP A 31 11.06 -5.22 3.69
N PHE A 32 9.91 -5.51 3.07
CA PHE A 32 9.10 -4.49 2.38
C PHE A 32 8.77 -3.30 3.31
N LEU A 33 8.21 -3.58 4.49
CA LEU A 33 7.82 -2.53 5.45
C LEU A 33 9.03 -1.71 5.89
N ALA A 34 10.17 -2.34 6.16
CA ALA A 34 11.39 -1.66 6.59
C ALA A 34 11.97 -0.76 5.49
N GLN A 35 11.94 -1.21 4.22
CA GLN A 35 12.40 -0.41 3.09
C GLN A 35 11.52 0.84 2.88
N VAL A 36 10.19 0.68 2.91
CA VAL A 36 9.25 1.81 2.85
C VAL A 36 9.48 2.76 4.02
N TRP A 37 9.56 2.21 5.24
CA TRP A 37 9.67 3.00 6.46
C TRP A 37 10.93 3.88 6.45
N ARG A 38 12.06 3.31 6.00
CA ARG A 38 13.32 4.04 5.88
C ARG A 38 13.22 5.21 4.91
N GLU A 39 12.50 5.04 3.80
CA GLU A 39 12.30 6.12 2.84
C GLU A 39 11.35 7.19 3.38
N GLU A 40 10.26 6.79 4.04
CA GLU A 40 9.32 7.72 4.67
C GLU A 40 9.96 8.53 5.81
N GLU A 41 10.96 7.99 6.53
CA GLU A 41 11.72 8.73 7.55
C GLU A 41 12.61 9.84 6.96
N ASN A 42 12.93 9.77 5.66
CA ASN A 42 13.66 10.84 4.97
C ASN A 42 12.73 12.01 4.55
N ASP A 43 11.41 11.81 4.56
CA ASP A 43 10.45 12.88 4.30
C ASP A 43 10.32 13.84 5.50
N THR A 44 10.02 15.11 5.23
CA THR A 44 9.78 16.11 6.28
C THR A 44 8.41 16.79 6.08
N PRO A 45 7.40 16.50 6.92
CA PRO A 45 7.40 15.51 8.01
C PRO A 45 7.34 14.06 7.48
N PRO A 46 7.75 13.05 8.27
CA PRO A 46 7.61 11.64 7.88
C PRO A 46 6.16 11.28 7.55
N THR A 47 5.96 10.57 6.43
CA THR A 47 4.62 10.27 5.90
C THR A 47 4.28 8.79 5.95
N HIS A 48 4.27 8.21 7.14
CA HIS A 48 3.77 6.84 7.32
C HIS A 48 2.27 6.78 7.00
N THR A 49 1.91 6.04 5.95
CA THR A 49 0.49 5.91 5.53
C THR A 49 0.02 4.49 5.26
N LEU A 50 0.91 3.49 5.32
CA LEU A 50 0.57 2.12 4.98
C LEU A 50 0.09 1.30 6.17
N THR A 51 -0.98 0.52 5.96
CA THR A 51 -1.50 -0.45 6.92
C THR A 51 -1.58 -1.81 6.25
N LEU A 52 -0.83 -2.78 6.76
CA LEU A 52 -0.88 -4.15 6.26
C LEU A 52 -2.11 -4.87 6.78
N ILE A 53 -2.92 -5.39 5.87
CA ILE A 53 -4.13 -6.14 6.20
C ILE A 53 -3.80 -7.64 6.10
N HIS A 54 -3.58 -8.27 7.24
CA HIS A 54 -3.32 -9.71 7.33
C HIS A 54 -4.51 -10.51 7.87
N ASP A 55 -5.53 -9.82 8.38
CA ASP A 55 -6.76 -10.39 8.93
C ASP A 55 -7.90 -9.38 8.69
N LEU A 56 -9.08 -9.88 8.33
CA LEU A 56 -10.27 -9.06 8.06
C LEU A 56 -11.11 -8.79 9.32
N GLU A 57 -10.88 -9.54 10.41
CA GLU A 57 -11.61 -9.38 11.67
C GLU A 57 -10.92 -8.39 12.62
N THR A 58 -9.62 -8.16 12.43
CA THR A 58 -8.82 -7.27 13.27
C THR A 58 -9.12 -5.79 13.01
N TYR A 59 -9.26 -5.02 14.11
CA TYR A 59 -9.35 -3.56 14.03
C TYR A 59 -7.95 -2.93 13.91
N PHE A 60 -7.69 -2.25 12.79
CA PHE A 60 -6.44 -1.54 12.55
C PHE A 60 -6.54 -0.06 12.92
N TRP A 61 -5.77 0.36 13.91
CA TRP A 61 -5.84 1.71 14.48
C TRP A 61 -4.78 2.69 13.94
N GLY A 62 -3.86 2.24 13.11
CA GLY A 62 -2.80 3.07 12.55
C GLY A 62 -1.96 2.35 11.50
N THR A 63 -0.82 2.94 11.16
CA THR A 63 0.11 2.39 10.16
C THR A 63 0.86 1.21 10.72
N THR A 64 1.19 0.24 9.86
CA THR A 64 2.00 -0.92 10.23
C THR A 64 3.48 -0.58 10.12
N LYS A 65 4.23 -0.74 11.21
CA LYS A 65 5.69 -0.67 11.17
C LYS A 65 6.34 -2.02 10.82
N GLU A 66 5.88 -3.07 11.47
CA GLU A 66 6.37 -4.44 11.31
C GLU A 66 5.24 -5.41 11.69
N LEU A 67 5.28 -6.62 11.12
CA LEU A 67 4.58 -7.78 11.64
C LEU A 67 5.43 -8.46 12.71
N GLN A 68 4.80 -8.72 13.86
CA GLN A 68 5.37 -9.50 14.94
C GLN A 68 4.87 -10.94 14.86
N GLY A 69 5.79 -11.87 15.00
CA GLY A 69 5.56 -13.31 15.09
C GLY A 69 6.81 -13.97 15.66
N GLU A 70 6.69 -15.21 16.12
CA GLU A 70 7.81 -15.89 16.78
C GLU A 70 8.91 -16.34 15.82
N ASP A 71 8.56 -16.66 14.57
CA ASP A 71 9.48 -17.18 13.57
C ASP A 71 9.40 -16.35 12.26
N PRO A 72 10.50 -15.72 11.81
CA PRO A 72 10.57 -14.98 10.54
C PRO A 72 10.19 -15.80 9.30
N GLU A 73 10.39 -17.13 9.34
CA GLU A 73 10.03 -18.06 8.25
C GLU A 73 8.54 -18.39 8.23
N THR A 74 7.76 -17.92 9.22
CA THR A 74 6.32 -18.13 9.26
C THR A 74 5.68 -17.54 8.01
N VAL A 75 4.94 -18.38 7.29
CA VAL A 75 4.21 -17.98 6.09
C VAL A 75 2.89 -17.32 6.47
N LEU A 76 2.74 -16.05 6.09
CA LEU A 76 1.51 -15.29 6.24
C LEU A 76 0.41 -15.88 5.34
N GLN A 77 -0.65 -16.39 5.96
CA GLN A 77 -1.85 -16.80 5.23
C GLN A 77 -2.70 -15.56 4.96
N SER A 78 -2.56 -15.00 3.76
CA SER A 78 -3.28 -13.78 3.40
C SER A 78 -4.75 -14.06 3.08
N PRO A 79 -5.69 -13.20 3.53
CA PRO A 79 -7.10 -13.29 3.14
C PRO A 79 -7.33 -12.91 1.66
N PHE A 80 -6.29 -12.40 0.96
CA PHE A 80 -6.39 -11.96 -0.43
C PHE A 80 -5.74 -12.92 -1.44
N THR A 81 -5.27 -14.09 -0.99
CA THR A 81 -4.62 -15.06 -1.88
C THR A 81 -5.58 -15.52 -2.98
N GLY A 82 -5.16 -15.37 -4.24
CA GLY A 82 -5.93 -15.79 -5.41
C GLY A 82 -7.11 -14.88 -5.80
N LEU A 83 -7.30 -13.75 -5.11
CA LEU A 83 -8.35 -12.78 -5.43
C LEU A 83 -7.91 -11.78 -6.50
N ASP A 84 -8.85 -11.32 -7.32
CA ASP A 84 -8.63 -10.18 -8.19
C ASP A 84 -8.71 -8.83 -7.44
N TYR A 85 -8.26 -7.76 -8.08
CA TYR A 85 -8.23 -6.43 -7.46
C TYR A 85 -9.61 -5.87 -7.10
N SER A 86 -10.66 -6.22 -7.85
CA SER A 86 -12.03 -5.79 -7.56
C SER A 86 -12.59 -6.53 -6.35
N GLU A 87 -12.29 -7.82 -6.21
CA GLU A 87 -12.62 -8.65 -5.05
C GLU A 87 -11.90 -8.15 -3.80
N ILE A 88 -10.61 -7.82 -3.90
CA ILE A 88 -9.82 -7.23 -2.81
C ILE A 88 -10.47 -5.93 -2.33
N ARG A 89 -10.77 -5.01 -3.24
CA ARG A 89 -11.46 -3.76 -2.88
C ARG A 89 -12.78 -4.02 -2.16
N LYS A 90 -13.57 -4.98 -2.65
CA LYS A 90 -14.85 -5.34 -2.03
C LYS A 90 -14.67 -5.81 -0.58
N LEU A 91 -13.68 -6.66 -0.31
CA LEU A 91 -13.36 -7.12 1.04
C LEU A 91 -12.86 -5.97 1.92
N LEU A 92 -11.99 -5.10 1.40
CA LEU A 92 -11.51 -3.92 2.13
C LEU A 92 -12.66 -2.96 2.49
N MET A 93 -13.64 -2.77 1.59
CA MET A 93 -14.84 -1.98 1.86
C MET A 93 -15.70 -2.61 2.97
N GLN A 94 -15.94 -3.92 2.89
CA GLN A 94 -16.72 -4.64 3.91
C GLN A 94 -16.04 -4.55 5.29
N MET A 95 -14.72 -4.76 5.34
CA MET A 95 -13.94 -4.63 6.56
C MET A 95 -14.00 -3.20 7.11
N LYS A 96 -13.85 -2.19 6.25
CA LYS A 96 -13.95 -0.77 6.64
C LYS A 96 -15.31 -0.43 7.25
N GLU A 97 -16.40 -0.92 6.65
CA GLU A 97 -17.76 -0.71 7.15
C GLU A 97 -17.98 -1.41 8.49
N ALA A 98 -17.50 -2.64 8.65
CA ALA A 98 -17.65 -3.43 9.87
C ALA A 98 -16.81 -2.89 11.05
N SER A 99 -15.59 -2.42 10.77
CA SER A 99 -14.62 -2.01 11.78
C SER A 99 -14.61 -0.50 12.06
N ALA A 100 -15.28 0.31 11.23
CA ALA A 100 -15.15 1.77 11.21
C ALA A 100 -13.70 2.26 11.06
N SER A 101 -12.82 1.45 10.45
CA SER A 101 -11.42 1.80 10.22
C SER A 101 -11.26 2.96 9.23
N LYS A 102 -10.25 3.80 9.44
CA LYS A 102 -9.91 4.92 8.53
C LYS A 102 -9.00 4.43 7.40
N LEU A 103 -9.52 3.53 6.57
CA LEU A 103 -8.79 2.92 5.45
C LEU A 103 -9.25 3.47 4.09
N LYS A 104 -8.31 3.76 3.18
CA LYS A 104 -8.57 3.94 1.75
C LYS A 104 -8.75 2.58 1.10
N THR A 105 -9.81 2.43 0.32
CA THR A 105 -10.20 1.15 -0.30
C THR A 105 -10.13 1.20 -1.83
N ASP A 106 -10.15 2.41 -2.40
CA ASP A 106 -10.08 2.61 -3.86
C ASP A 106 -8.63 2.60 -4.36
N TRP A 107 -7.68 3.00 -3.50
CA TRP A 107 -6.24 2.97 -3.75
C TRP A 107 -5.57 2.11 -2.68
N PHE A 108 -4.84 1.08 -3.10
CA PHE A 108 -4.13 0.17 -2.21
C PHE A 108 -2.87 -0.39 -2.87
N LEU A 109 -1.98 -0.97 -2.07
CA LEU A 109 -0.79 -1.68 -2.53
C LEU A 109 -1.02 -3.19 -2.49
N VAL A 110 -0.46 -3.88 -3.48
CA VAL A 110 -0.43 -5.33 -3.55
C VAL A 110 1.01 -5.83 -3.53
N LEU A 111 1.28 -6.78 -2.64
CA LEU A 111 2.46 -7.63 -2.70
C LEU A 111 2.05 -8.95 -3.38
N ASP A 112 2.65 -9.26 -4.52
CA ASP A 112 2.37 -10.47 -5.29
C ASP A 112 3.59 -11.39 -5.39
N GLY A 113 3.47 -12.49 -6.13
CA GLY A 113 4.54 -13.49 -6.27
C GLY A 113 5.87 -12.92 -6.79
N ARG A 114 5.86 -11.77 -7.48
CA ARG A 114 7.07 -11.14 -8.01
C ARG A 114 7.67 -10.14 -7.04
N SER A 115 6.95 -9.75 -6.00
CA SER A 115 7.35 -8.63 -5.15
C SER A 115 8.68 -8.85 -4.46
N VAL A 116 8.92 -10.05 -3.93
CA VAL A 116 10.19 -10.40 -3.27
C VAL A 116 11.35 -10.45 -4.27
N GLU A 117 11.16 -11.08 -5.42
CA GLU A 117 12.22 -11.24 -6.43
C GLU A 117 12.64 -9.91 -7.06
N THR A 118 11.71 -8.96 -7.15
CA THR A 118 11.92 -7.68 -7.85
C THR A 118 11.99 -6.47 -6.93
N ASN A 119 11.88 -6.67 -5.61
CA ASN A 119 11.77 -5.59 -4.61
C ASN A 119 10.73 -4.52 -5.00
N SER A 120 9.57 -4.96 -5.48
CA SER A 120 8.55 -4.08 -6.04
C SER A 120 7.13 -4.43 -5.61
N ALA A 121 6.28 -3.43 -5.44
CA ALA A 121 4.87 -3.57 -5.12
C ALA A 121 4.01 -3.05 -6.26
N VAL A 122 2.73 -3.45 -6.29
CA VAL A 122 1.78 -2.97 -7.28
C VAL A 122 0.83 -1.98 -6.64
N ILE A 123 0.87 -0.73 -7.07
CA ILE A 123 -0.17 0.26 -6.78
C ILE A 123 -1.40 -0.11 -7.59
N VAL A 124 -2.55 -0.18 -6.94
CA VAL A 124 -3.83 -0.50 -7.57
C VAL A 124 -4.82 0.63 -7.29
N ASN A 125 -5.52 1.05 -8.35
CA ASN A 125 -6.74 1.84 -8.26
C ASN A 125 -7.90 1.02 -8.80
N VAL A 126 -8.97 0.93 -8.02
CA VAL A 126 -10.25 0.42 -8.50
C VAL A 126 -11.27 1.54 -8.35
N GLU A 127 -11.63 2.16 -9.48
CA GLU A 127 -12.55 3.29 -9.49
C GLU A 127 -13.96 2.82 -9.06
N PRO A 128 -14.64 3.58 -8.17
CA PRO A 128 -16.04 3.32 -7.86
C PRO A 128 -16.88 3.36 -9.14
N HIS A 129 -17.90 2.52 -9.22
CA HIS A 129 -18.88 2.62 -10.30
C HIS A 129 -19.53 4.02 -10.27
N GLY A 130 -19.18 4.86 -11.24
CA GLY A 130 -19.94 6.06 -11.55
C GLY A 130 -21.24 5.66 -12.24
N THR A 131 -22.30 6.44 -12.04
CA THR A 131 -23.64 6.26 -12.63
C THR A 131 -23.68 6.18 -14.16
N HIS A 132 -22.54 6.29 -14.85
CA HIS A 132 -22.42 6.24 -16.31
C HIS A 132 -21.27 5.37 -16.85
N THR A 133 -20.52 4.64 -16.01
CA THR A 133 -19.46 3.74 -16.48
C THR A 133 -19.90 2.28 -16.35
N LEU A 134 -20.13 1.64 -17.50
CA LEU A 134 -20.57 0.23 -17.62
C LEU A 134 -19.53 -0.80 -17.10
N ARG A 135 -18.33 -0.37 -16.67
CA ARG A 135 -17.29 -1.23 -16.11
C ARG A 135 -16.53 -0.49 -15.01
N SER A 136 -16.19 -1.21 -13.93
CA SER A 136 -15.17 -0.77 -12.98
C SER A 136 -13.83 -0.76 -13.72
N SER A 137 -13.18 0.40 -13.82
CA SER A 137 -11.83 0.50 -14.35
C SER A 137 -10.84 0.15 -13.25
N VAL A 138 -10.30 -1.06 -13.31
CA VAL A 138 -9.13 -1.45 -12.53
C VAL A 138 -7.89 -0.94 -13.24
N ARG A 139 -7.04 -0.21 -12.54
CA ARG A 139 -5.74 0.29 -13.02
C ARG A 139 -4.65 -0.12 -12.05
N SER A 140 -3.47 -0.46 -12.56
CA SER A 140 -2.35 -0.90 -11.72
C SER A 140 -0.99 -0.51 -12.28
N LEU A 141 -0.04 -0.19 -11.41
CA LEU A 141 1.34 0.15 -11.75
C LEU A 141 2.30 -0.50 -10.76
N ARG A 142 3.38 -1.12 -11.26
CA ARG A 142 4.43 -1.68 -10.43
C ARG A 142 5.49 -0.62 -10.12
N VAL A 143 5.90 -0.55 -8.87
CA VAL A 143 6.84 0.45 -8.34
C VAL A 143 7.77 -0.20 -7.34
N ASP A 144 8.98 0.32 -7.19
CA ASP A 144 9.95 -0.20 -6.23
C ASP A 144 9.50 0.05 -4.81
N TYR A 145 9.82 -0.87 -3.89
CA TYR A 145 9.41 -0.81 -2.49
C TYR A 145 9.65 0.55 -1.83
N PRO A 146 10.86 1.15 -1.86
CA PRO A 146 11.13 2.38 -1.13
C PRO A 146 10.19 3.53 -1.54
N THR A 147 9.86 3.60 -2.83
CA THR A 147 9.06 4.70 -3.40
C THR A 147 7.55 4.45 -3.36
N SER A 148 7.13 3.22 -3.06
CA SER A 148 5.76 2.75 -3.25
C SER A 148 4.72 3.54 -2.44
N SER A 149 5.00 3.84 -1.17
CA SER A 149 4.10 4.62 -0.30
C SER A 149 3.92 6.05 -0.82
N ARG A 150 5.02 6.73 -1.16
CA ARG A 150 4.99 8.10 -1.68
C ARG A 150 4.19 8.19 -2.99
N TYR A 151 4.42 7.28 -3.92
CA TYR A 151 3.67 7.26 -5.17
C TYR A 151 2.20 6.93 -4.96
N LEU A 152 1.87 6.00 -4.05
CA LEU A 152 0.49 5.73 -3.68
C LEU A 152 -0.19 6.97 -3.07
N ALA A 153 0.48 7.65 -2.14
CA ALA A 153 -0.02 8.86 -1.51
C ALA A 153 -0.30 9.94 -2.56
N ALA A 154 0.67 10.23 -3.43
CA ALA A 154 0.53 11.17 -4.53
C ALA A 154 -0.62 10.80 -5.48
N ALA A 155 -0.68 9.53 -5.91
CA ALA A 155 -1.71 9.04 -6.83
C ALA A 155 -3.11 9.15 -6.21
N SER A 156 -3.25 8.81 -4.94
CA SER A 156 -4.53 8.88 -4.22
C SER A 156 -5.06 10.30 -4.01
N ILE A 157 -4.19 11.32 -4.09
CA ILE A 157 -4.57 12.73 -3.95
C ILE A 157 -4.84 13.33 -5.34
N ALA A 158 -3.90 13.18 -6.26
CA ALA A 158 -3.97 13.80 -7.58
C ALA A 158 -4.96 13.09 -8.53
N HIS A 159 -5.33 11.84 -8.24
CA HIS A 159 -6.12 10.99 -9.14
C HIS A 159 -5.59 10.95 -10.60
N PRO A 160 -4.26 10.83 -10.81
CA PRO A 160 -3.69 10.90 -12.15
C PRO A 160 -4.04 9.66 -12.97
N SER A 161 -3.92 9.77 -14.28
CA SER A 161 -3.96 8.60 -15.16
C SER A 161 -2.76 7.68 -14.90
N ILE A 162 -2.88 6.41 -15.30
CA ILE A 162 -1.78 5.44 -15.11
C ILE A 162 -0.53 5.81 -15.92
N ASN A 163 -0.71 6.48 -17.07
CA ASN A 163 0.40 6.92 -17.92
C ASN A 163 1.19 8.03 -17.23
N GLU A 164 0.51 9.01 -16.64
CA GLU A 164 1.16 10.06 -15.84
C GLU A 164 1.87 9.48 -14.62
N LEU A 165 1.27 8.47 -13.97
CA LEU A 165 1.91 7.80 -12.84
C LEU A 165 3.14 7.00 -13.28
N LYS A 166 3.08 6.35 -14.45
CA LYS A 166 4.21 5.62 -15.03
C LYS A 166 5.37 6.57 -15.37
N GLU A 167 5.09 7.73 -15.97
CA GLU A 167 6.12 8.74 -16.26
C GLU A 167 6.79 9.27 -15.00
N VAL A 168 6.06 9.37 -13.89
CA VAL A 168 6.60 9.79 -12.58
C VAL A 168 7.51 8.71 -11.96
N VAL A 169 7.20 7.43 -12.19
CA VAL A 169 8.01 6.29 -11.74
C VAL A 169 9.26 6.14 -12.60
N ASP A 170 9.11 6.15 -13.92
CA ASP A 170 10.21 5.99 -14.87
C ASP A 170 11.14 7.23 -14.91
N GLY A 171 10.64 8.40 -14.49
CA GLY A 171 11.28 9.71 -14.69
C GLY A 171 12.03 10.33 -13.52
N ASN A 172 12.28 9.60 -12.40
CA ASN A 172 12.82 10.23 -11.19
C ASN A 172 14.04 9.50 -10.56
N PRO A 173 15.25 10.06 -10.75
CA PRO A 173 16.24 10.13 -9.66
C PRO A 173 16.46 11.54 -9.07
N ASP A 174 16.09 12.63 -9.77
CA ASP A 174 16.55 13.99 -9.38
C ASP A 174 15.57 15.14 -9.73
N LYS A 175 14.33 14.89 -10.17
CA LYS A 175 13.48 15.95 -10.75
C LYS A 175 12.84 16.92 -9.74
N PHE A 176 13.11 16.76 -8.45
CA PHE A 176 12.74 17.72 -7.40
C PHE A 176 13.91 18.55 -6.86
N LYS A 177 15.05 18.64 -7.58
CA LYS A 177 15.96 19.78 -7.41
C LYS A 177 15.43 20.98 -8.20
N GLY A 178 14.36 21.58 -7.67
CA GLY A 178 13.95 22.93 -8.06
C GLY A 178 15.07 23.90 -7.68
N ILE A 179 15.94 24.18 -8.63
CA ILE A 179 16.83 25.34 -8.59
C ILE A 179 15.93 26.57 -8.67
N LEU A 180 15.60 27.17 -7.53
CA LEU A 180 15.33 28.59 -7.48
C LEU A 180 16.68 29.28 -7.75
N ARG A 181 16.88 29.74 -8.97
CA ARG A 181 17.83 30.81 -9.26
C ARG A 181 17.00 32.09 -9.28
N ASP A 182 17.22 32.91 -8.26
CA ASP A 182 16.89 34.32 -8.31
C ASP A 182 17.73 34.96 -9.41
N ASP A 183 17.06 35.59 -10.38
CA ASP A 183 17.59 36.69 -11.18
C ASP A 183 16.53 37.81 -11.18
#